data_AF-A0AA38VP59-F1
#
_entry.id   AF-A0AA38VP59-F1
#
_cell.length_a   1.000
_cell.length_b   1.000
_cell.length_c   1.000
_cell.angle_alpha   90.00
_cell.angle_beta   90.00
_cell.angle_gamma   90.00
#
_symmetry.space_group_name_H-M   'P 1'
#
loop_
_entity.id
_entity.type
_entity.pdbx_description
1 polymer ?
#
loop_
_entity_poly.entity_id
_entity_poly.type
_entity_poly.pdbx_seq_one_letter_code
_entity_poly.pdbx_strand_id
1 'polypeptide(L)'
;MIEHADQLEREIFVSGNNSIKDDWRQHAAHTGSQIKKRILEIFNDYDHDIRQCTAVISGLTLATQMSWNQITFQDAQTNLKIASDAKYDSSHMKTIATLTMVFLPATFVSSVFSMTFFDWDPPEGKQIVSQYAWIYPAIVAAITILVVGVWYPFIKKVKAKHSYIPPSV
;
A
#
# COMPACT_ATOMS: atom_id res chain seq x y z
N MET A 1 -23.32 -41.55 89.11
CA MET A 1 -22.31 -40.48 88.92
C MET A 1 -21.71 -40.44 87.51
N ILE A 2 -21.61 -41.55 86.77
CA ILE A 2 -21.06 -41.57 85.41
C ILE A 2 -22.02 -40.93 84.37
N GLU A 3 -23.33 -41.06 84.59
CA GLU A 3 -24.37 -40.56 83.66
C GLU A 3 -24.49 -39.01 83.62
N HIS A 4 -24.20 -38.34 84.74
CA HIS A 4 -24.22 -36.87 84.82
C HIS A 4 -23.00 -36.22 84.18
N ALA A 5 -21.86 -36.93 84.07
CA ALA A 5 -20.66 -36.39 83.42
C ALA A 5 -20.82 -36.32 81.90
N ASP A 6 -21.45 -37.35 81.29
CA ASP A 6 -21.70 -37.42 79.84
C ASP A 6 -22.78 -36.41 79.37
N GLN A 7 -23.73 -36.06 80.25
CA GLN A 7 -24.70 -34.99 79.99
C GLN A 7 -24.07 -33.59 79.94
N LEU A 8 -23.12 -33.31 80.83
CA LEU A 8 -22.46 -32.01 80.87
C LEU A 8 -21.53 -31.80 79.68
N GLU A 9 -20.83 -32.85 79.23
CA GLU A 9 -19.95 -32.76 78.05
C GLU A 9 -20.77 -32.52 76.77
N ARG A 10 -21.93 -33.18 76.61
CA ARG A 10 -22.81 -32.94 75.46
C ARG A 10 -23.40 -31.54 75.44
N GLU A 11 -23.84 -31.01 76.58
CA GLU A 11 -24.36 -29.64 76.69
C GLU A 11 -23.27 -28.59 76.37
N ILE A 12 -22.05 -28.77 76.89
CA ILE A 12 -20.92 -27.87 76.61
C ILE A 12 -20.51 -27.95 75.13
N PHE A 13 -20.46 -29.14 74.54
CA PHE A 13 -20.10 -29.32 73.14
C PHE A 13 -21.16 -28.73 72.20
N VAL A 14 -22.46 -28.92 72.50
CA VAL A 14 -23.56 -28.35 71.72
C VAL A 14 -23.62 -26.83 71.86
N SER A 15 -23.44 -26.30 73.08
CA SER A 15 -23.43 -24.86 73.33
C SER A 15 -22.24 -24.17 72.67
N GLY A 16 -21.04 -24.76 72.78
CA GLY A 16 -19.83 -24.28 72.11
C GLY A 16 -19.96 -24.29 70.59
N ASN A 17 -20.52 -25.36 70.00
CA ASN A 17 -20.74 -25.46 68.56
C ASN A 17 -21.76 -24.42 68.05
N ASN A 18 -22.84 -24.20 68.78
CA ASN A 18 -23.88 -23.24 68.40
C ASN A 18 -23.38 -21.78 68.51
N SER A 19 -22.69 -21.43 69.60
CA SER A 19 -22.12 -20.09 69.78
C SER A 19 -21.10 -19.76 68.70
N ILE A 20 -20.23 -20.72 68.34
CA ILE A 20 -19.24 -20.52 67.28
C ILE A 20 -19.94 -20.38 65.92
N LYS A 21 -20.94 -21.20 65.64
CA LYS A 21 -21.69 -21.16 64.38
C LYS A 21 -22.44 -19.85 64.17
N ASP A 22 -23.04 -19.28 65.21
CA ASP A 22 -23.81 -18.04 65.09
C ASP A 22 -22.91 -16.80 64.97
N ASP A 23 -21.75 -16.79 65.64
CA ASP A 23 -20.76 -15.72 65.52
C ASP A 23 -20.16 -15.67 64.09
N TRP A 24 -19.75 -16.81 63.53
CA TRP A 24 -19.28 -16.88 62.14
C TRP A 24 -20.35 -16.45 61.13
N ARG A 25 -21.63 -16.77 61.35
CA ARG A 25 -22.71 -16.41 60.43
C ARG A 25 -23.00 -14.92 60.41
N GLN A 26 -22.96 -14.25 61.56
CA GLN A 26 -23.15 -12.79 61.62
C GLN A 26 -21.94 -12.06 61.02
N HIS A 27 -20.72 -12.52 61.31
CA HIS A 27 -19.50 -11.95 60.73
C HIS A 27 -19.43 -12.14 59.21
N ALA A 28 -19.78 -13.33 58.71
CA ALA A 28 -19.80 -13.62 57.27
C ALA A 28 -20.85 -12.78 56.53
N ALA A 29 -22.05 -12.60 57.11
CA ALA A 29 -23.11 -11.81 56.50
C ALA A 29 -22.75 -10.32 56.41
N HIS A 30 -22.15 -9.76 57.47
CA HIS A 30 -21.72 -8.37 57.47
C HIS A 30 -20.55 -8.12 56.49
N THR A 31 -19.58 -9.04 56.45
CA THR A 31 -18.42 -8.96 55.54
C THR A 31 -18.85 -9.07 54.07
N GLY A 32 -19.79 -9.96 53.74
CA GLY A 32 -20.30 -10.11 52.37
C GLY A 32 -21.03 -8.88 51.83
N SER A 33 -21.81 -8.19 52.68
CA SER A 33 -22.50 -6.95 52.30
C SER A 33 -21.53 -5.82 51.98
N GLN A 34 -20.43 -5.69 52.74
CA GLN A 34 -19.40 -4.71 52.47
C GLN A 34 -18.63 -5.01 51.18
N ILE A 35 -18.26 -6.27 50.96
CA ILE A 35 -17.57 -6.69 49.73
C ILE A 35 -18.43 -6.37 48.50
N LYS A 36 -19.74 -6.67 48.53
CA LYS A 36 -20.64 -6.38 47.41
C LYS A 36 -20.75 -4.88 47.13
N LYS A 37 -20.82 -4.05 48.17
CA LYS A 37 -20.84 -2.58 48.02
C LYS A 37 -19.56 -2.07 47.35
N ARG A 38 -18.40 -2.55 47.78
CA ARG A 38 -17.10 -2.15 47.20
C ARG A 38 -16.96 -2.60 45.74
N ILE A 39 -17.41 -3.80 45.40
CA ILE A 39 -17.36 -4.28 44.01
C ILE A 39 -18.26 -3.45 43.11
N LEU A 40 -19.46 -3.09 43.56
CA LEU A 40 -20.39 -2.24 42.79
C LEU A 40 -19.86 -0.82 42.61
N GLU A 41 -19.24 -0.27 43.65
CA GLU A 41 -18.57 1.03 43.60
C GLU A 41 -17.45 1.02 42.56
N ILE A 42 -16.57 0.01 42.62
CA ILE A 42 -15.47 -0.19 41.66
C ILE A 42 -16.02 -0.35 40.23
N PHE A 43 -17.05 -1.17 40.03
CA PHE A 43 -17.64 -1.38 38.70
C PHE A 43 -18.20 -0.09 38.12
N ASN A 44 -18.91 0.69 38.93
CA ASN A 44 -19.48 1.97 38.50
C ASN A 44 -18.39 3.00 38.18
N ASP A 45 -17.28 2.99 38.91
CA ASP A 45 -16.12 3.85 38.66
C ASP A 45 -15.44 3.47 37.32
N TYR A 46 -15.25 2.18 37.05
CA TYR A 46 -14.73 1.71 35.76
C TYR A 46 -15.64 2.09 34.57
N ASP A 47 -16.96 1.96 34.72
CA ASP A 47 -17.90 2.35 33.66
C ASP A 47 -17.82 3.85 33.34
N HIS A 48 -17.56 4.70 34.34
CA HIS A 48 -17.34 6.13 34.15
C HIS A 48 -16.08 6.39 33.32
N ASP A 49 -14.97 5.75 33.69
CA ASP A 49 -13.68 5.90 33.01
C ASP A 49 -13.72 5.40 31.55
N ILE A 50 -14.45 4.31 31.29
CA ILE A 50 -14.64 3.78 29.92
C ILE A 50 -15.37 4.79 29.03
N ARG A 51 -16.40 5.45 29.56
CA ARG A 51 -17.17 6.45 28.81
C ARG A 51 -16.31 7.66 28.47
N GLN A 52 -15.47 8.10 29.41
CA GLN A 52 -14.54 9.20 29.16
C GLN A 52 -13.52 8.83 28.07
N CYS A 53 -12.92 7.64 28.14
CA CYS A 53 -12.02 7.15 27.09
C CYS A 53 -12.72 7.10 25.73
N THR A 54 -13.97 6.61 25.68
CA THR A 54 -14.75 6.51 24.44
C THR A 54 -15.04 7.87 23.83
N ALA A 55 -15.36 8.88 24.65
CA ALA A 55 -15.58 10.25 24.18
C ALA A 55 -14.28 10.86 23.62
N VAL A 56 -13.14 10.65 24.28
CA VAL A 56 -11.82 11.10 23.80
C VAL A 56 -11.46 10.42 22.48
N ILE A 57 -11.63 9.10 22.36
CA ILE A 57 -11.38 8.35 21.12
C ILE A 57 -12.28 8.87 19.99
N SER A 58 -13.56 9.10 20.27
CA SER A 58 -14.50 9.62 19.27
C SER A 58 -14.12 11.02 18.79
N GLY A 59 -13.63 11.88 19.70
CA GLY A 59 -13.07 13.18 19.34
C GLY A 59 -11.80 13.05 18.49
N LEU A 60 -10.91 12.14 18.86
CA LEU A 60 -9.68 11.87 18.15
C LEU A 60 -9.94 11.34 16.73
N THR A 61 -10.87 10.39 16.56
CA THR A 61 -11.20 9.84 15.24
C THR A 61 -11.77 10.92 14.33
N LEU A 62 -12.58 11.84 14.85
CA LEU A 62 -13.11 12.96 14.08
C LEU A 62 -11.99 13.95 13.68
N ALA A 63 -11.11 14.33 14.62
CA ALA A 63 -9.96 15.19 14.33
C ALA A 63 -9.02 14.55 13.29
N THR A 64 -8.80 13.25 13.43
CA THR A 64 -7.99 12.44 12.52
C THR A 64 -8.63 12.42 11.13
N GLN A 65 -9.95 12.21 11.01
CA GLN A 65 -10.67 12.26 9.73
C GLN A 65 -10.54 13.62 9.02
N MET A 66 -10.65 14.74 9.74
CA MET A 66 -10.44 16.06 9.14
C MET A 66 -9.02 16.22 8.60
N SER A 67 -8.02 15.78 9.38
CA SER A 67 -6.62 15.77 8.96
C SER A 67 -6.41 14.90 7.71
N TRP A 68 -6.98 13.70 7.68
CA TRP A 68 -6.91 12.79 6.53
C TRP A 68 -7.55 13.39 5.28
N ASN A 69 -8.71 14.02 5.39
CA ASN A 69 -9.38 14.67 4.26
C ASN A 69 -8.53 15.81 3.70
N GLN A 70 -7.89 16.60 4.58
CA GLN A 70 -6.96 17.65 4.17
C GLN A 70 -5.73 17.08 3.44
N ILE A 71 -5.11 16.04 3.98
CA ILE A 71 -3.96 15.36 3.36
C ILE A 71 -4.35 14.80 1.99
N THR A 72 -5.50 14.13 1.90
CA THR A 72 -6.00 13.55 0.64
C THR A 72 -6.23 14.63 -0.43
N PHE A 73 -6.74 15.80 -0.03
CA PHE A 73 -6.91 16.92 -0.96
C PHE A 73 -5.56 17.48 -1.42
N GLN A 74 -4.59 17.62 -0.52
CA GLN A 74 -3.24 18.03 -0.88
C GLN A 74 -2.57 17.00 -1.80
N ASP A 75 -2.70 15.71 -1.51
CA ASP A 75 -2.20 14.60 -2.33
C ASP A 75 -2.86 14.60 -3.71
N ALA A 76 -4.16 14.89 -3.81
CA ALA A 76 -4.82 15.04 -5.10
C ALA A 76 -4.19 16.20 -5.91
N GLN A 77 -3.93 17.35 -5.28
CA GLN A 77 -3.29 18.48 -5.96
C GLN A 77 -1.84 18.19 -6.37
N THR A 78 -1.05 17.54 -5.52
CA THR A 78 0.33 17.15 -5.85
C THR A 78 0.33 16.10 -6.95
N ASN A 79 -0.57 15.13 -6.91
CA ASN A 79 -0.74 14.13 -7.97
C ASN A 79 -1.12 14.76 -9.31
N LEU A 80 -1.94 15.82 -9.32
CA LEU A 80 -2.25 16.57 -10.54
C LEU A 80 -1.00 17.28 -11.10
N LYS A 81 -0.18 17.88 -10.23
CA LYS A 81 1.09 18.49 -10.63
C LYS A 81 2.08 17.45 -11.16
N ILE A 82 2.22 16.33 -10.45
CA ILE A 82 3.06 15.19 -10.86
C ILE A 82 2.56 14.63 -12.20
N ALA A 83 1.26 14.49 -12.41
CA ALA A 83 0.71 14.03 -13.69
C ALA A 83 0.98 15.01 -14.83
N SER A 84 0.93 16.32 -14.56
CA SER A 84 1.32 17.37 -15.49
C SER A 84 2.81 17.29 -15.83
N ASP A 85 3.67 17.17 -14.83
CA ASP A 85 5.13 17.08 -15.01
C ASP A 85 5.53 15.76 -15.69
N ALA A 86 4.89 14.65 -15.34
CA ALA A 86 5.06 13.35 -15.97
C ALA A 86 4.60 13.36 -17.44
N LYS A 87 3.67 14.24 -17.84
CA LYS A 87 3.30 14.41 -19.25
C LYS A 87 4.44 15.05 -20.06
N TYR A 88 5.18 15.99 -19.46
CA TYR A 88 6.39 16.57 -20.06
C TYR A 88 7.52 15.53 -20.08
N ASP A 89 7.73 14.81 -18.99
CA ASP A 89 8.72 13.72 -18.92
C ASP A 89 8.43 12.61 -19.95
N SER A 90 7.17 12.23 -20.14
CA SER A 90 6.73 11.30 -21.19
C SER A 90 7.03 11.83 -22.60
N SER A 91 7.03 13.15 -22.79
CA SER A 91 7.40 13.76 -24.08
C SER A 91 8.91 13.66 -24.31
N HIS A 92 9.72 13.81 -23.26
CA HIS A 92 11.16 13.59 -23.31
C HIS A 92 11.51 12.10 -23.50
N MET A 93 10.78 11.20 -22.84
CA MET A 93 10.96 9.74 -22.96
C MET A 93 10.69 9.26 -24.39
N LYS A 94 9.68 9.83 -25.05
CA LYS A 94 9.41 9.56 -26.47
C LYS A 94 10.57 10.02 -27.37
N THR A 95 11.18 11.17 -27.09
CA THR A 95 12.34 11.66 -27.86
C THR A 95 13.52 10.70 -27.79
N ILE A 96 13.88 10.19 -26.61
CA ILE A 96 14.98 9.23 -26.47
C ILE A 96 14.69 7.94 -27.25
N ALA A 97 13.47 7.40 -27.14
CA ALA A 97 13.06 6.22 -27.91
C ALA A 97 13.06 6.48 -29.43
N THR A 98 12.77 7.71 -29.86
CA THR A 98 12.86 8.10 -31.28
C THR A 98 14.28 8.00 -31.79
N LEU A 99 15.23 8.52 -31.02
CA LEU A 99 16.64 8.50 -31.38
C LEU A 99 17.12 7.06 -31.50
N THR A 100 16.80 6.18 -30.56
CA THR A 100 17.21 4.77 -30.66
C THR A 100 16.59 4.07 -31.86
N MET A 101 15.33 4.34 -32.19
CA MET A 101 14.67 3.78 -33.38
C MET A 101 15.31 4.21 -34.70
N VAL A 102 15.93 5.39 -34.76
CA VAL A 102 16.64 5.89 -35.96
C VAL A 102 18.10 5.43 -35.97
N PHE A 103 18.77 5.48 -34.82
CA PHE A 103 20.19 5.13 -34.71
C PHE A 103 20.44 3.63 -34.88
N LEU A 104 19.53 2.76 -34.45
CA LEU A 104 19.71 1.31 -34.54
C LEU A 104 19.81 0.81 -35.99
N PRO A 105 18.91 1.17 -36.93
CA PRO A 105 19.06 0.81 -38.34
C PRO A 105 20.23 1.54 -39.01
N ALA A 106 20.50 2.81 -38.67
CA ALA A 106 21.64 3.55 -39.21
C ALA A 106 22.99 2.92 -38.80
N THR A 107 23.10 2.47 -37.55
CA THR A 107 24.30 1.79 -37.03
C THR A 107 24.47 0.43 -37.70
N PHE A 108 23.38 -0.32 -37.91
CA PHE A 108 23.41 -1.57 -38.67
C PHE A 108 23.91 -1.34 -40.11
N VAL A 109 23.42 -0.30 -40.80
CA VAL A 109 23.93 0.10 -42.12
C VAL A 109 25.42 0.40 -42.06
N SER A 110 25.86 1.24 -41.11
CA SER A 110 27.27 1.60 -40.97
C SER A 110 28.17 0.38 -40.76
N SER A 111 27.75 -0.58 -39.94
CA SER A 111 28.51 -1.81 -39.67
C SER A 111 28.57 -2.72 -40.90
N VAL A 112 27.47 -2.89 -41.62
CA VAL A 112 27.43 -3.71 -42.84
C VAL A 112 28.27 -3.09 -43.94
N PHE A 113 28.13 -1.78 -44.19
CA PHE A 113 28.99 -1.08 -45.15
C PHE A 113 30.48 -1.14 -44.76
N SER A 114 30.80 -1.13 -43.46
CA SER A 114 32.18 -1.26 -43.00
C SER A 114 32.79 -2.63 -43.26
N MET A 115 31.98 -3.70 -43.36
CA MET A 115 32.47 -5.08 -43.52
C MET A 115 32.26 -5.63 -44.94
N THR A 116 31.18 -5.25 -45.63
CA THR A 116 30.78 -5.87 -46.90
C THR A 116 31.09 -5.03 -48.13
N PHE A 117 31.37 -3.72 -47.99
CA PHE A 117 31.64 -2.83 -49.12
C PHE A 117 33.14 -2.55 -49.35
N PHE A 118 33.98 -2.78 -48.35
CA PHE A 118 35.42 -2.64 -48.46
C PHE A 118 36.05 -4.04 -48.58
N ASP A 119 36.02 -4.60 -49.78
CA ASP A 119 36.82 -5.79 -50.10
C ASP A 119 38.24 -5.32 -50.45
N TRP A 120 39.19 -5.51 -49.52
CA TRP A 120 40.58 -5.02 -49.65
C TRP A 120 41.50 -5.96 -50.44
N ASP A 121 41.00 -7.09 -50.96
CA ASP A 121 41.82 -8.03 -51.74
C ASP A 121 41.03 -8.71 -52.90
N PRO A 122 40.81 -8.01 -54.03
CA PRO A 122 40.26 -8.62 -55.23
C PRO A 122 41.37 -9.33 -56.03
N PRO A 123 41.24 -10.65 -56.33
CA PRO A 123 42.05 -11.28 -57.37
C PRO A 123 41.63 -10.70 -58.73
N GLU A 124 42.56 -9.97 -59.35
CA GLU A 124 42.55 -9.55 -60.76
C GLU A 124 41.27 -8.85 -61.28
N GLY A 125 41.25 -7.52 -61.15
CA GLY A 125 40.62 -6.63 -62.14
C GLY A 125 39.10 -6.53 -62.16
N LYS A 126 38.37 -7.17 -61.23
CA LYS A 126 36.91 -7.06 -61.17
C LYS A 126 36.46 -6.14 -60.04
N GLN A 127 35.82 -5.05 -60.47
CA GLN A 127 35.18 -3.98 -59.71
C GLN A 127 34.88 -4.27 -58.24
N ILE A 128 35.60 -3.56 -57.36
CA ILE A 128 35.52 -3.45 -55.88
C ILE A 128 34.13 -3.12 -55.32
N VAL A 129 33.13 -2.85 -56.17
CA VAL A 129 31.75 -2.56 -55.76
C VAL A 129 30.82 -3.48 -56.56
N SER A 130 30.28 -4.49 -55.90
CA SER A 130 29.24 -5.35 -56.48
C SER A 130 28.07 -4.49 -56.96
N GLN A 131 27.65 -4.68 -58.21
CA GLN A 131 26.57 -3.91 -58.87
C GLN A 131 25.22 -3.98 -58.12
N TYR A 132 25.04 -4.93 -57.20
CA TYR A 132 23.84 -5.10 -56.36
C TYR A 132 23.93 -4.40 -55.00
N ALA A 133 25.03 -3.73 -54.69
CA ALA A 133 25.24 -3.14 -53.38
C ALA A 133 24.30 -1.96 -53.07
N TRP A 134 23.59 -1.44 -54.07
CA TRP A 134 22.55 -0.41 -53.93
C TRP A 134 21.19 -0.95 -53.42
N ILE A 135 20.94 -2.25 -53.55
CA ILE A 135 19.70 -2.89 -53.06
C ILE A 135 19.64 -2.94 -51.53
N TYR A 136 20.79 -3.09 -50.87
CA TYR A 136 20.88 -3.17 -49.41
C TYR A 136 20.49 -1.84 -48.71
N PRO A 137 21.07 -0.67 -49.06
CA PRO A 137 20.62 0.60 -48.49
C PRO A 137 19.18 0.92 -48.87
N ALA A 138 18.69 0.50 -50.04
CA ALA A 138 17.30 0.69 -50.43
C ALA A 138 16.32 -0.09 -49.52
N ILE A 139 16.63 -1.34 -49.18
CA ILE A 139 15.82 -2.15 -48.25
C ILE A 139 15.84 -1.53 -46.85
N VAL A 140 16.99 -1.06 -46.37
CA VAL A 140 17.07 -0.43 -45.04
C VAL A 140 16.33 0.91 -45.01
N ALA A 141 16.41 1.72 -46.07
CA ALA A 141 15.62 2.93 -46.20
C ALA A 141 14.12 2.62 -46.19
N ALA A 142 13.68 1.56 -46.88
CA ALA A 142 12.30 1.10 -46.85
C ALA A 142 11.85 0.68 -45.44
N ILE A 143 12.68 -0.08 -44.70
CA ILE A 143 12.40 -0.46 -43.31
C ILE A 143 12.32 0.78 -42.41
N THR A 144 13.20 1.77 -42.61
CA THR A 144 13.17 3.03 -41.85
C THR A 144 11.89 3.82 -42.10
N ILE A 145 11.47 3.91 -43.37
CA ILE A 145 10.20 4.55 -43.75
C ILE A 145 9.00 3.77 -43.17
N LEU A 146 9.06 2.45 -43.13
CA LEU A 146 8.00 1.64 -42.50
C LEU A 146 7.95 1.86 -40.99
N VAL A 147 9.08 1.87 -40.29
CA VAL A 147 9.12 2.11 -38.83
C VAL A 147 8.61 3.53 -38.51
N VAL A 148 9.11 4.55 -39.20
CA VAL A 148 8.65 5.94 -39.03
C VAL A 148 7.19 6.08 -39.45
N GLY A 149 6.79 5.42 -40.54
CA GLY A 149 5.44 5.45 -41.10
C GLY A 149 4.39 4.73 -40.23
N VAL A 150 4.77 3.69 -39.49
CA VAL A 150 3.92 3.03 -38.47
C VAL A 150 3.88 3.87 -37.19
N TRP A 151 4.94 4.59 -36.88
CA TRP A 151 5.02 5.40 -35.66
C TRP A 151 4.31 6.76 -35.79
N TYR A 152 4.32 7.38 -36.97
CA TYR A 152 3.61 8.62 -37.26
C TYR A 152 2.10 8.58 -36.92
N PRO A 153 1.31 7.55 -37.33
CA PRO A 153 -0.08 7.43 -36.93
C PRO A 153 -0.21 7.07 -35.45
N PHE A 154 0.76 6.41 -34.82
CA PHE A 154 0.76 6.17 -33.37
C PHE A 154 0.85 7.49 -32.60
N ILE A 155 1.75 8.40 -33.00
CA ILE A 155 1.85 9.76 -32.44
C ILE A 155 0.57 10.56 -32.71
N LYS A 156 0.01 10.46 -33.93
CA LYS A 156 -1.22 11.17 -34.33
C LYS A 156 -2.44 10.65 -33.58
N LYS A 157 -2.54 9.33 -33.35
CA LYS A 157 -3.61 8.70 -32.56
C LYS A 157 -3.47 8.99 -31.07
N VAL A 158 -2.25 9.09 -30.54
CA VAL A 158 -2.02 9.52 -29.15
C VAL A 158 -2.51 10.96 -28.93
N LYS A 159 -2.34 11.86 -29.90
CA LYS A 159 -2.94 13.21 -29.84
C LYS A 159 -4.48 13.18 -29.94
N ALA A 160 -5.04 12.34 -30.80
CA ALA A 160 -6.49 12.22 -30.96
C ALA A 160 -7.19 11.61 -29.72
N LYS A 161 -6.54 10.67 -29.01
CA LYS A 161 -7.11 10.00 -27.84
C LYS A 161 -7.09 10.87 -26.57
N HIS A 162 -6.19 11.84 -26.48
CA HIS A 162 -6.09 12.77 -25.34
C HIS A 162 -7.07 13.95 -25.41
N SER A 163 -7.83 14.08 -26.50
CA SER A 163 -8.88 15.10 -26.67
C SER A 163 -10.27 14.63 -26.22
N TYR A 164 -10.40 13.41 -25.69
CA TYR A 164 -11.66 12.80 -25.24
C TYR A 164 -11.80 12.70 -23.71
N ILE A 165 -11.01 13.45 -22.95
CA ILE A 165 -11.24 13.58 -21.50
C ILE A 165 -11.95 14.93 -21.30
N PRO A 166 -13.29 14.96 -21.23
CA PRO A 166 -13.99 16.18 -20.82
C PRO A 166 -13.51 16.56 -19.41
N PRO A 167 -13.46 17.87 -19.08
CA PRO A 167 -13.21 18.29 -17.71
C PRO A 167 -14.31 17.71 -16.82
N SER A 168 -13.94 16.78 -15.94
CA SER A 168 -14.80 16.35 -14.84
C SER A 168 -14.85 17.50 -13.83
N VAL A 169 -16.05 18.08 -13.74
CA VAL A 169 -16.54 19.04 -12.74
C VAL A 169 -16.20 18.58 -11.32
#